data_AF-A0A358XZM5-F1
#
_entry.id   AF-A0A358XZM5-F1
#
_cell.length_a   1.000
_cell.length_b   1.000
_cell.length_c   1.000
_cell.angle_alpha   90.00
_cell.angle_beta   90.00
_cell.angle_gamma   90.00
#
_symmetry.space_group_name_H-M   'P 1'
#
loop_
_entity.id
_entity.type
_entity.pdbx_description
1 polymer ?
#
loop_
_entity_poly.entity_id
_entity_poly.type
_entity_poly.pdbx_seq_one_letter_code
_entity_poly.pdbx_strand_id
1 'polypeptide(L)'
;MIKKLIVALLLSGALGLLGLNSIGITPAFIVFGPGVASGIGVKLLCSAEFVIGSDRTQAFDDLVQYSPILSQFTVRYDEAERSVTGNFFGLKEKTASFIPGLGCAVDYANYPQRSRLVVQQQRASSAPWPLGSEVGGIDPELQKLLEILLEQDNSRGLNTRALLLVHDGVIKAEAYGQGMTSESRLLGWSMAKSLNAIMLGNLEMRGFLNLSDPASFPQWSTDARSSITTTALLTMTDGLNFSEDYDPGDDATAMLFTSPSSSDYALARPLAANPGTRFNYSSGTANLLSRLYTEALGGPQAAYDDFRQQIFNPMGFQHAVFETDASGVFMGSSYFYASARDWARIGQLMLNGGVINGQRLVTESWVSRATSPNQSDNDKAYGYQWWLNRGNEKLRFQALPKDLFYANGNRQQLVMVFPSQKAVIVRLGWTSGRYPVTDNFAKILNSL
;
A
#
# COMPACT_ATOMS: atom_id res chain seq x y z
N MET A 1 -5.13 46.95 -35.02
CA MET A 1 -3.91 46.13 -34.83
C MET A 1 -3.91 45.39 -33.49
N ILE A 2 -4.17 46.08 -32.37
CA ILE A 2 -4.18 45.51 -30.99
C ILE A 2 -5.17 44.34 -30.80
N LYS A 3 -6.40 44.43 -31.34
CA LYS A 3 -7.39 43.35 -31.25
C LYS A 3 -6.95 42.04 -31.93
N LYS A 4 -6.19 42.11 -33.04
CA LYS A 4 -5.66 40.92 -33.73
C LYS A 4 -4.50 40.28 -32.96
N LEU A 5 -3.71 41.09 -32.24
CA LEU A 5 -2.61 40.62 -31.41
C LEU A 5 -3.12 39.89 -30.15
N ILE A 6 -4.17 40.41 -29.51
CA ILE A 6 -4.80 39.79 -28.33
C ILE A 6 -5.45 38.43 -28.72
N VAL A 7 -6.13 38.37 -29.86
CA VAL A 7 -6.73 37.12 -30.36
C VAL A 7 -5.64 36.09 -30.71
N ALA A 8 -4.52 36.51 -31.29
CA ALA A 8 -3.38 35.63 -31.56
C ALA A 8 -2.68 35.12 -30.29
N LEU A 9 -2.56 35.95 -29.25
CA LEU A 9 -2.04 35.57 -27.93
C LEU A 9 -2.99 34.60 -27.18
N LEU A 10 -4.30 34.80 -27.30
CA LEU A 10 -5.30 33.89 -26.71
C LEU A 10 -5.36 32.56 -27.46
N LEU A 11 -5.25 32.56 -28.80
CA LEU A 11 -5.20 31.34 -29.61
C LEU A 11 -3.89 30.56 -29.38
N SER A 12 -2.75 31.23 -29.25
CA SER A 12 -1.48 30.57 -28.91
C SER A 12 -1.45 30.07 -27.46
N GLY A 13 -2.08 30.78 -26.52
CA GLY A 13 -2.32 30.29 -25.17
C GLY A 13 -3.23 29.06 -25.12
N ALA A 14 -4.30 29.04 -25.93
CA ALA A 14 -5.22 27.92 -26.03
C ALA A 14 -4.61 26.69 -26.74
N LEU A 15 -3.86 26.89 -27.83
CA LEU A 15 -3.08 25.82 -28.48
C LEU A 15 -1.95 25.33 -27.57
N GLY A 16 -1.32 26.21 -26.80
CA GLY A 16 -0.33 25.86 -25.77
C GLY A 16 -0.94 25.00 -24.68
N LEU A 17 -2.12 25.34 -24.15
CA LEU A 17 -2.85 24.54 -23.16
C LEU A 17 -3.30 23.18 -23.72
N LEU A 18 -3.72 23.11 -24.98
CA LEU A 18 -4.06 21.84 -25.65
C LEU A 18 -2.83 20.95 -25.88
N GLY A 19 -1.69 21.55 -26.25
CA GLY A 19 -0.40 20.84 -26.36
C GLY A 19 0.14 20.38 -25.00
N LEU A 20 0.03 21.21 -23.96
CA LEU A 20 0.40 20.90 -22.58
C LEU A 20 -0.46 19.74 -22.02
N ASN A 21 -1.77 19.73 -22.28
CA ASN A 21 -2.63 18.60 -21.92
C ASN A 21 -2.20 17.30 -22.61
N SER A 22 -1.73 17.34 -23.87
CA SER A 22 -1.27 16.13 -24.59
C SER A 22 0.02 15.52 -24.02
N ILE A 23 0.76 16.26 -23.20
CA ILE A 23 1.92 15.77 -22.42
C ILE A 23 1.64 15.68 -20.91
N GLY A 24 0.36 15.72 -20.50
CA GLY A 24 -0.07 15.52 -19.11
C GLY A 24 0.01 16.76 -18.20
N ILE A 25 0.24 17.95 -18.76
CA ILE A 25 0.30 19.22 -18.01
C ILE A 25 -1.08 19.88 -18.02
N THR A 26 -1.85 19.64 -16.97
CA THR A 26 -3.15 20.30 -16.69
C THR A 26 -2.97 21.58 -15.87
N PRO A 27 -3.99 22.46 -15.77
CA PRO A 27 -3.92 23.62 -14.86
C PRO A 27 -3.65 23.25 -13.39
N ALA A 28 -4.19 22.12 -12.92
CA ALA A 28 -3.90 21.58 -11.59
C ALA A 28 -2.42 21.12 -11.49
N PHE A 29 -1.89 20.49 -12.54
CA PHE A 29 -0.47 20.15 -12.63
C PHE A 29 0.43 21.39 -12.55
N ILE A 30 0.09 22.52 -13.16
CA ILE A 30 0.94 23.73 -13.12
C ILE A 30 1.14 24.21 -11.68
N VAL A 31 0.12 24.10 -10.83
CA VAL A 31 0.16 24.60 -9.44
C VAL A 31 0.74 23.55 -8.48
N PHE A 32 0.26 22.31 -8.56
CA PHE A 32 0.58 21.25 -7.59
C PHE A 32 1.58 20.22 -8.11
N GLY A 33 1.68 20.09 -9.43
CA GLY A 33 2.48 19.09 -10.13
C GLY A 33 3.95 19.09 -9.75
N PRO A 34 4.69 20.22 -9.74
CA PRO A 34 6.10 20.20 -9.36
C PRO A 34 6.38 19.66 -7.95
N GLY A 35 5.55 20.03 -6.96
CA GLY A 35 5.70 19.56 -5.59
C GLY A 35 5.39 18.07 -5.45
N VAL A 36 4.34 17.60 -6.12
CA VAL A 36 3.96 16.18 -6.18
C VAL A 36 5.03 15.37 -6.90
N ALA A 37 5.49 15.83 -8.06
CA ALA A 37 6.53 15.20 -8.88
C ALA A 37 7.85 15.06 -8.12
N SER A 38 8.30 16.13 -7.45
CA SER A 38 9.49 16.06 -6.59
C SER A 38 9.30 15.09 -5.44
N GLY A 39 8.13 15.08 -4.80
CA GLY A 39 7.83 14.20 -3.67
C GLY A 39 7.79 12.72 -4.04
N ILE A 40 7.06 12.35 -5.09
CA ILE A 40 7.01 10.97 -5.57
C ILE A 40 8.39 10.49 -6.05
N GLY A 41 9.12 11.34 -6.79
CA GLY A 41 10.44 11.03 -7.32
C GLY A 41 11.43 10.66 -6.21
N VAL A 42 11.65 11.55 -5.24
CA VAL A 42 12.61 11.25 -4.15
C VAL A 42 12.13 10.11 -3.26
N LYS A 43 10.82 10.02 -2.99
CA LYS A 43 10.26 8.99 -2.11
C LYS A 43 10.45 7.59 -2.68
N LEU A 44 10.10 7.39 -3.96
CA LEU A 44 10.18 6.08 -4.59
C LEU A 44 11.63 5.69 -4.89
N LEU A 45 12.46 6.62 -5.37
CA LEU A 45 13.88 6.34 -5.66
C LEU A 45 14.69 6.09 -4.38
N CYS A 46 14.41 6.79 -3.28
CA CYS A 46 15.04 6.49 -1.98
C CYS A 46 14.72 5.06 -1.53
N SER A 47 13.44 4.65 -1.55
CA SER A 47 13.08 3.29 -1.14
C SER A 47 13.64 2.25 -2.11
N ALA A 48 13.65 2.52 -3.42
CA ALA A 48 14.24 1.62 -4.41
C ALA A 48 15.73 1.37 -4.11
N GLU A 49 16.49 2.43 -3.82
CA GLU A 49 17.91 2.37 -3.46
C GLU A 49 18.14 1.66 -2.11
N PHE A 50 17.54 2.16 -1.03
CA PHE A 50 17.95 1.80 0.33
C PHE A 50 17.07 0.73 1.01
N VAL A 51 15.85 0.49 0.51
CA VAL A 51 14.95 -0.54 1.05
C VAL A 51 14.95 -1.79 0.19
N ILE A 52 14.79 -1.61 -1.13
CA ILE A 52 14.72 -2.72 -2.09
C ILE A 52 16.14 -3.15 -2.51
N GLY A 53 17.07 -2.21 -2.68
CA GLY A 53 18.38 -2.47 -3.27
C GLY A 53 18.31 -2.69 -4.78
N SER A 54 17.39 -1.99 -5.46
CA SER A 54 17.20 -2.08 -6.91
C SER A 54 18.25 -1.31 -7.69
N ASP A 55 18.50 -1.74 -8.93
CA ASP A 55 19.30 -0.96 -9.88
C ASP A 55 18.67 0.43 -10.11
N ARG A 56 19.49 1.47 -10.09
CA ARG A 56 19.04 2.87 -10.22
C ARG A 56 18.41 3.15 -11.58
N THR A 57 18.86 2.50 -12.65
CA THR A 57 18.28 2.67 -13.99
C THR A 57 16.88 2.06 -14.02
N GLN A 58 16.73 0.81 -13.56
CA GLN A 58 15.42 0.16 -13.45
C GLN A 58 14.46 0.95 -12.53
N ALA A 59 14.96 1.48 -11.41
CA ALA A 59 14.15 2.29 -10.49
C ALA A 59 13.68 3.61 -11.13
N PHE A 60 14.53 4.24 -11.95
CA PHE A 60 14.16 5.44 -12.68
C PHE A 60 13.17 5.13 -13.81
N ASP A 61 13.37 4.03 -14.55
CA ASP A 61 12.42 3.56 -15.56
C ASP A 61 11.05 3.22 -14.97
N ASP A 62 11.02 2.61 -13.77
CA ASP A 62 9.80 2.37 -13.01
C ASP A 62 9.08 3.68 -12.67
N LEU A 63 9.83 4.71 -12.27
CA LEU A 63 9.31 6.04 -11.97
C LEU A 63 8.71 6.70 -13.22
N VAL A 64 9.40 6.62 -14.37
CA VAL A 64 8.91 7.13 -15.65
C VAL A 64 7.69 6.34 -16.13
N GLN A 65 7.67 5.02 -15.95
CA GLN A 65 6.48 4.20 -16.24
C GLN A 65 5.34 4.50 -15.26
N TYR A 66 5.65 4.97 -14.05
CA TYR A 66 4.64 5.44 -13.11
C TYR A 66 3.92 6.67 -13.67
N SER A 67 4.70 7.65 -14.12
CA SER A 67 4.19 8.85 -14.78
C SER A 67 5.22 9.36 -15.81
N PRO A 68 4.91 9.35 -17.12
CA PRO A 68 5.87 9.70 -18.18
C PRO A 68 6.50 11.09 -18.04
N ILE A 69 5.78 12.02 -17.38
CA ILE A 69 6.27 13.36 -17.11
C ILE A 69 7.54 13.36 -16.25
N LEU A 70 7.74 12.35 -15.40
CA LEU A 70 8.91 12.19 -14.54
C LEU A 70 10.20 11.82 -15.29
N SER A 71 10.15 11.66 -16.62
CA SER A 71 11.37 11.57 -17.45
C SER A 71 12.27 12.80 -17.35
N GLN A 72 11.72 13.94 -16.92
CA GLN A 72 12.45 15.19 -16.68
C GLN A 72 12.88 15.36 -15.22
N PHE A 73 12.68 14.34 -14.37
CA PHE A 73 13.06 14.39 -12.98
C PHE A 73 14.58 14.36 -12.83
N THR A 74 15.13 15.34 -12.11
CA THR A 74 16.56 15.38 -11.79
C THR A 74 16.77 14.84 -10.39
N VAL A 75 17.72 13.91 -10.24
CA VAL A 75 17.97 13.20 -8.97
C VAL A 75 19.45 13.14 -8.64
N ARG A 76 19.77 13.27 -7.35
CA ARG A 76 21.09 13.07 -6.76
C ARG A 76 20.97 12.14 -5.56
N TYR A 77 21.89 11.18 -5.48
CA TYR A 77 22.02 10.25 -4.38
C TYR A 77 23.16 10.70 -3.47
N ASP A 78 22.95 10.59 -2.16
CA ASP A 78 23.97 10.78 -1.14
C ASP A 78 24.07 9.50 -0.30
N GLU A 79 25.11 8.70 -0.56
CA GLU A 79 25.28 7.40 0.09
C GLU A 79 25.74 7.52 1.55
N ALA A 80 26.47 8.60 1.88
CA ALA A 80 26.96 8.85 3.23
C ALA A 80 25.80 9.22 4.16
N GLU A 81 24.94 10.14 3.72
CA GLU A 81 23.75 10.56 4.44
C GLU A 81 22.54 9.64 4.21
N ARG A 82 22.69 8.67 3.30
CA ARG A 82 21.63 7.73 2.86
C ARG A 82 20.34 8.48 2.47
N SER A 83 20.49 9.46 1.59
CA SER A 83 19.39 10.32 1.15
C SER A 83 19.33 10.45 -0.37
N VAL A 84 18.16 10.82 -0.87
CA VAL A 84 17.91 11.13 -2.27
C VAL A 84 17.29 12.52 -2.36
N THR A 85 17.95 13.40 -3.10
CA THR A 85 17.47 14.77 -3.35
C THR A 85 17.13 14.90 -4.82
N GLY A 86 16.02 15.56 -5.13
CA GLY A 86 15.61 15.75 -6.50
C GLY A 86 14.56 16.83 -6.67
N ASN A 87 14.41 17.22 -7.92
CA ASN A 87 13.51 18.29 -8.32
C ASN A 87 12.92 18.02 -9.71
N PHE A 88 11.80 18.68 -9.99
CA PHE A 88 11.14 18.65 -11.28
C PHE A 88 11.32 20.01 -11.97
N PHE A 89 12.10 20.06 -13.06
CA PHE A 89 12.50 21.30 -13.75
C PHE A 89 13.13 22.39 -12.86
N GLY A 90 13.94 21.99 -11.87
CA GLY A 90 14.55 22.94 -10.93
C GLY A 90 13.58 23.52 -9.89
N LEU A 91 12.32 23.07 -9.86
CA LEU A 91 11.29 23.56 -8.95
C LEU A 91 11.10 22.62 -7.78
N LYS A 92 10.82 23.20 -6.61
CA LYS A 92 10.36 22.50 -5.40
C LYS A 92 11.24 21.29 -5.07
N GLU A 93 12.54 21.53 -4.96
CA GLU A 93 13.48 20.50 -4.53
C GLU A 93 13.03 19.89 -3.20
N LYS A 94 13.11 18.57 -3.12
CA LYS A 94 12.79 17.78 -1.94
C LYS A 94 13.92 16.78 -1.70
N THR A 95 14.01 16.31 -0.46
CA THR A 95 14.90 15.23 -0.06
C THR A 95 14.06 14.16 0.62
N ALA A 96 14.40 12.90 0.40
CA ALA A 96 13.95 11.79 1.21
C ALA A 96 15.15 11.09 1.84
N SER A 97 15.05 10.78 3.13
CA SER A 97 16.13 10.18 3.90
C SER A 97 15.77 8.80 4.42
N PHE A 98 16.72 7.87 4.30
CA PHE A 98 16.61 6.51 4.79
C PHE A 98 17.04 6.42 6.26
N ILE A 99 16.23 5.73 7.07
CA ILE A 99 16.59 5.33 8.43
C ILE A 99 16.50 3.80 8.51
N PRO A 100 17.57 3.10 8.90
CA PRO A 100 17.53 1.64 9.07
C PRO A 100 16.34 1.20 9.93
N GLY A 101 15.55 0.24 9.44
CA GLY A 101 14.36 -0.25 10.15
C GLY A 101 13.08 0.60 9.99
N LEU A 102 13.17 1.84 9.48
CA LEU A 102 12.02 2.71 9.16
C LEU A 102 11.90 3.06 7.67
N GLY A 103 12.84 2.62 6.84
CA GLY A 103 12.86 2.84 5.39
C GLY A 103 13.08 4.31 5.02
N CYS A 104 12.44 4.80 3.96
CA CYS A 104 12.57 6.17 3.46
C CYS A 104 11.30 6.99 3.66
N ALA A 105 11.45 8.26 4.01
CA ALA A 105 10.38 9.25 4.03
C ALA A 105 10.87 10.58 3.45
N VAL A 106 9.95 11.39 2.90
CA VAL A 106 10.26 12.76 2.49
C VAL A 106 10.51 13.61 3.73
N ASP A 107 11.58 14.40 3.69
CA ASP A 107 12.00 15.24 4.81
C ASP A 107 11.22 16.57 4.86
N TYR A 108 10.92 17.01 6.08
CA TYR A 108 10.28 18.29 6.34
C TYR A 108 10.95 18.94 7.56
N ALA A 109 11.46 20.17 7.39
CA ALA A 109 12.30 20.84 8.39
C ALA A 109 11.68 20.91 9.81
N ASN A 110 10.35 20.99 9.90
CA ASN A 110 9.62 21.13 11.17
C ASN A 110 9.02 19.81 11.70
N TYR A 111 9.42 18.66 11.14
CA TYR A 111 8.91 17.34 11.54
C TYR A 111 10.05 16.38 11.91
N PRO A 112 10.68 16.55 13.09
CA PRO A 112 11.79 15.70 13.55
C PRO A 112 11.32 14.41 14.26
N GLN A 113 10.02 14.13 14.34
CA GLN A 113 9.47 13.02 15.13
C GLN A 113 10.04 11.69 14.68
N ARG A 114 10.06 11.45 13.36
CA ARG A 114 10.58 10.22 12.77
C ARG A 114 12.06 9.97 13.10
N SER A 115 12.91 11.00 13.09
CA SER A 115 14.35 10.84 13.35
C SER A 115 14.67 10.57 14.83
N ARG A 116 13.69 10.72 15.72
CA ARG A 116 13.82 10.42 17.16
C ARG A 116 13.39 9.01 17.53
N LEU A 117 12.83 8.25 16.59
CA LEU A 117 12.40 6.88 16.85
C LEU A 117 13.61 5.96 17.08
N VAL A 118 13.52 5.16 18.13
CA VAL A 118 14.50 4.12 18.46
C VAL A 118 14.08 2.84 17.75
N VAL A 119 14.91 2.39 16.82
CA VAL A 119 14.66 1.21 16.00
C VAL A 119 15.26 -0.04 16.60
N GLN A 120 14.53 -1.16 16.49
CA GLN A 120 15.01 -2.46 16.95
C GLN A 120 15.72 -3.18 15.80
N GLN A 121 16.88 -3.78 16.08
CA GLN A 121 17.56 -4.59 15.07
C GLN A 121 16.74 -5.84 14.73
N GLN A 122 16.61 -6.08 13.43
CA GLN A 122 16.00 -7.29 12.94
C GLN A 122 17.01 -8.44 12.98
N ARG A 123 16.57 -9.62 13.43
CA ARG A 123 17.34 -10.86 13.34
C ARG A 123 16.66 -11.78 12.33
N ALA A 124 17.41 -12.21 11.33
CA ALA A 124 16.96 -13.25 10.41
C ALA A 124 16.84 -14.58 11.16
N SER A 125 15.85 -15.38 10.78
CA SER A 125 15.61 -16.73 11.30
C SER A 125 15.73 -17.73 10.16
N SER A 126 16.56 -18.75 10.36
CA SER A 126 16.64 -19.93 9.48
C SER A 126 15.60 -20.99 9.86
N ALA A 127 14.61 -20.70 10.69
CA ALA A 127 13.51 -21.64 10.92
C ALA A 127 12.71 -21.87 9.62
N PRO A 128 11.99 -23.01 9.49
CA PRO A 128 11.05 -23.20 8.40
C PRO A 128 10.02 -22.07 8.33
N TRP A 129 9.63 -21.69 7.12
CA TRP A 129 8.49 -20.80 6.88
C TRP A 129 7.21 -21.44 7.48
N PRO A 130 6.33 -20.66 8.15
CA PRO A 130 6.30 -19.20 8.24
C PRO A 130 7.12 -18.57 9.38
N LEU A 131 7.74 -19.35 10.26
CA LEU A 131 8.51 -18.79 11.39
C LEU A 131 9.83 -18.15 10.94
N GLY A 132 10.50 -18.73 9.96
CA GLY A 132 11.72 -18.21 9.35
C GLY A 132 11.69 -18.26 7.83
N SER A 133 12.86 -18.23 7.19
CA SER A 133 12.99 -18.14 5.73
C SER A 133 13.13 -19.48 5.01
N GLU A 134 13.33 -20.60 5.70
CA GLU A 134 13.59 -21.88 5.03
C GLU A 134 12.33 -22.45 4.36
N VAL A 135 12.46 -22.84 3.10
CA VAL A 135 11.38 -23.43 2.28
C VAL A 135 11.81 -24.83 1.85
N GLY A 136 11.04 -25.85 2.27
CA GLY A 136 11.32 -27.25 1.97
C GLY A 136 10.19 -27.99 1.25
N GLY A 137 9.12 -27.30 0.85
CA GLY A 137 7.88 -27.92 0.37
C GLY A 137 7.57 -27.70 -1.11
N ILE A 138 8.57 -27.35 -1.92
CA ILE A 138 8.39 -27.03 -3.34
C ILE A 138 7.90 -28.26 -4.10
N ASP A 139 6.83 -28.08 -4.86
CA ASP A 139 6.32 -29.01 -5.85
C ASP A 139 6.95 -28.67 -7.22
N PRO A 140 7.68 -29.60 -7.87
CA PRO A 140 8.36 -29.31 -9.14
C PRO A 140 7.45 -28.89 -10.29
N GLU A 141 6.24 -29.43 -10.39
CA GLU A 141 5.31 -29.10 -11.48
C GLU A 141 4.67 -27.73 -11.27
N LEU A 142 4.28 -27.41 -10.03
CA LEU A 142 3.80 -26.07 -9.68
C LEU A 142 4.91 -25.03 -9.82
N GLN A 143 6.14 -25.36 -9.44
CA GLN A 143 7.30 -24.48 -9.61
C GLN A 143 7.51 -24.13 -11.08
N LYS A 144 7.53 -25.14 -11.95
CA LYS A 144 7.64 -24.96 -13.40
C LYS A 144 6.48 -24.13 -13.96
N LEU A 145 5.25 -24.35 -13.49
CA LEU A 145 4.09 -23.56 -13.89
C LEU A 145 4.26 -22.08 -13.54
N LEU A 146 4.70 -21.76 -12.32
CA LEU A 146 4.90 -20.36 -11.89
C LEU A 146 6.01 -19.67 -12.68
N GLU A 147 7.10 -20.37 -12.99
CA GLU A 147 8.18 -19.87 -13.85
C GLU A 147 7.68 -19.53 -15.25
N ILE A 148 6.91 -20.42 -15.87
CA ILE A 148 6.29 -20.19 -17.20
C ILE A 148 5.35 -18.98 -17.15
N LEU A 149 4.50 -18.88 -16.12
CA LEU A 149 3.56 -17.76 -15.97
C LEU A 149 4.32 -16.43 -15.79
N LEU A 150 5.39 -16.42 -15.00
CA LEU A 150 6.21 -15.22 -14.80
C LEU A 150 6.90 -14.79 -16.11
N GLU A 151 7.44 -15.71 -16.89
CA GLU A 151 8.03 -15.42 -18.20
C GLU A 151 6.98 -14.86 -19.18
N GLN A 152 5.80 -15.48 -19.24
CA GLN A 152 4.68 -15.01 -20.07
C GLN A 152 4.18 -13.63 -19.65
N ASP A 153 4.10 -13.37 -18.34
CA ASP A 153 3.72 -12.07 -17.81
C ASP A 153 4.72 -11.00 -18.27
N ASN A 154 6.01 -11.30 -18.17
CA ASN A 154 7.07 -10.34 -18.48
C ASN A 154 7.25 -10.12 -19.99
N SER A 155 7.05 -11.13 -20.83
CA SER A 155 7.02 -10.95 -22.30
C SER A 155 5.86 -10.06 -22.77
N ARG A 156 4.81 -9.93 -21.96
CA ARG A 156 3.66 -9.04 -22.17
C ARG A 156 3.80 -7.68 -21.50
N GLY A 157 4.94 -7.39 -20.87
CA GLY A 157 5.17 -6.13 -20.16
C GLY A 157 4.36 -5.97 -18.87
N LEU A 158 3.89 -7.07 -18.27
CA LEU A 158 3.16 -7.01 -17.00
C LEU A 158 4.09 -6.77 -15.80
N ASN A 159 5.41 -6.92 -15.97
CA ASN A 159 6.41 -6.65 -14.94
C ASN A 159 6.14 -7.43 -13.63
N THR A 160 5.88 -8.73 -13.72
CA THR A 160 5.78 -9.60 -12.54
C THR A 160 7.19 -9.85 -11.97
N ARG A 161 7.40 -9.42 -10.72
CA ARG A 161 8.67 -9.49 -9.98
C ARG A 161 8.74 -10.65 -9.02
N ALA A 162 7.61 -11.01 -8.43
CA ALA A 162 7.47 -12.20 -7.62
C ALA A 162 6.09 -12.81 -7.82
N LEU A 163 6.03 -14.13 -7.91
CA LEU A 163 4.81 -14.94 -7.91
C LEU A 163 5.02 -16.11 -6.96
N LEU A 164 4.14 -16.30 -5.99
CA LEU A 164 4.30 -17.31 -4.94
C LEU A 164 2.96 -17.96 -4.61
N LEU A 165 2.98 -19.28 -4.45
CA LEU A 165 1.86 -20.10 -4.05
C LEU A 165 2.14 -20.77 -2.70
N VAL A 166 1.26 -20.53 -1.73
CA VAL A 166 1.13 -21.33 -0.52
C VAL A 166 -0.10 -22.21 -0.65
N HIS A 167 0.03 -23.50 -0.33
CA HIS A 167 -1.08 -24.43 -0.25
C HIS A 167 -0.91 -25.35 0.96
N ASP A 168 -1.98 -25.57 1.72
CA ASP A 168 -1.98 -26.30 2.99
C ASP A 168 -0.91 -25.79 3.99
N GLY A 169 -0.71 -24.46 4.02
CA GLY A 169 0.24 -23.84 4.94
C GLY A 169 1.71 -24.04 4.58
N VAL A 170 2.02 -24.48 3.35
CA VAL A 170 3.38 -24.69 2.85
C VAL A 170 3.58 -23.96 1.54
N ILE A 171 4.72 -23.28 1.36
CA ILE A 171 5.10 -22.71 0.06
C ILE A 171 5.37 -23.86 -0.90
N LYS A 172 4.53 -23.97 -1.93
CA LYS A 172 4.62 -25.02 -2.97
C LYS A 172 5.39 -24.57 -4.20
N ALA A 173 5.41 -23.28 -4.49
CA ALA A 173 6.12 -22.74 -5.64
C ALA A 173 6.39 -21.25 -5.46
N GLU A 174 7.51 -20.77 -5.98
CA GLU A 174 7.87 -19.36 -5.98
C GLU A 174 8.78 -19.02 -7.18
N ALA A 175 8.44 -17.97 -7.93
CA ALA A 175 9.20 -17.50 -9.08
C ALA A 175 9.50 -16.01 -8.93
N TYR A 176 10.71 -15.61 -9.33
CA TYR A 176 11.18 -14.24 -9.21
C TYR A 176 11.74 -13.73 -10.55
N GLY A 177 11.55 -12.45 -10.83
CA GLY A 177 11.94 -11.82 -12.09
C GLY A 177 12.58 -10.44 -11.89
N GLN A 178 13.17 -9.90 -12.96
CA GLN A 178 13.79 -8.57 -12.97
C GLN A 178 14.87 -8.39 -11.89
N GLY A 179 15.68 -9.43 -11.64
CA GLY A 179 16.75 -9.40 -10.64
C GLY A 179 16.28 -9.47 -9.18
N MET A 180 14.97 -9.62 -8.93
CA MET A 180 14.44 -9.80 -7.59
C MET A 180 14.67 -11.23 -7.08
N THR A 181 14.69 -11.38 -5.76
CA THR A 181 14.90 -12.65 -5.07
C THR A 181 13.83 -12.87 -4.00
N SER A 182 13.89 -14.03 -3.34
CA SER A 182 13.04 -14.33 -2.18
C SER A 182 13.20 -13.39 -0.98
N GLU A 183 14.23 -12.54 -0.98
CA GLU A 183 14.54 -11.58 0.08
C GLU A 183 14.22 -10.13 -0.33
N SER A 184 13.90 -9.87 -1.59
CA SER A 184 13.62 -8.53 -2.09
C SER A 184 12.38 -7.93 -1.42
N ARG A 185 12.54 -6.77 -0.78
CA ARG A 185 11.45 -6.06 -0.08
C ARG A 185 10.62 -5.25 -1.06
N LEU A 186 9.67 -5.88 -1.73
CA LEU A 186 8.87 -5.24 -2.78
C LEU A 186 7.72 -4.41 -2.18
N LEU A 187 7.46 -3.25 -2.80
CA LEU A 187 6.41 -2.31 -2.40
C LEU A 187 5.01 -2.90 -2.63
N GLY A 188 4.20 -3.02 -1.57
CA GLY A 188 2.82 -3.51 -1.69
C GLY A 188 1.76 -2.45 -1.99
N TRP A 189 2.12 -1.16 -1.96
CA TRP A 189 1.15 -0.06 -2.08
C TRP A 189 -0.05 -0.28 -1.14
N SER A 190 -1.27 -0.23 -1.68
CA SER A 190 -2.51 -0.38 -0.93
C SER A 190 -2.72 -1.72 -0.24
N MET A 191 -1.88 -2.74 -0.47
CA MET A 191 -1.91 -3.94 0.37
C MET A 191 -1.54 -3.66 1.83
N ALA A 192 -0.80 -2.58 2.11
CA ALA A 192 -0.46 -2.17 3.48
C ALA A 192 -1.70 -1.92 4.35
N LYS A 193 -2.84 -1.55 3.73
CA LYS A 193 -4.11 -1.32 4.41
C LYS A 193 -4.61 -2.55 5.16
N SER A 194 -4.43 -3.73 4.55
CA SER A 194 -4.87 -4.99 5.12
C SER A 194 -4.00 -5.40 6.32
N LEU A 195 -2.69 -5.12 6.30
CA LEU A 195 -1.83 -5.26 7.48
C LEU A 195 -2.23 -4.27 8.57
N ASN A 196 -2.51 -3.01 8.21
CA ASN A 196 -2.96 -2.00 9.16
C ASN A 196 -4.25 -2.42 9.87
N ALA A 197 -5.24 -2.96 9.14
CA ALA A 197 -6.45 -3.50 9.75
C ALA A 197 -6.16 -4.62 10.76
N ILE A 198 -5.21 -5.53 10.46
CA ILE A 198 -4.77 -6.58 11.41
C ILE A 198 -4.18 -5.96 12.68
N MET A 199 -3.41 -4.88 12.58
CA MET A 199 -2.88 -4.16 13.74
C MET A 199 -3.99 -3.63 14.65
N LEU A 200 -5.05 -3.06 14.07
CA LEU A 200 -6.22 -2.59 14.84
C LEU A 200 -7.02 -3.75 15.43
N GLY A 201 -7.16 -4.86 14.71
CA GLY A 201 -7.77 -6.08 15.22
C GLY A 201 -6.99 -6.69 16.40
N ASN A 202 -5.65 -6.58 16.37
CA ASN A 202 -4.81 -7.02 17.47
C ASN A 202 -5.02 -6.16 18.73
N LEU A 203 -5.12 -4.84 18.58
CA LEU A 203 -5.47 -3.94 19.67
C LEU A 203 -6.86 -4.24 20.24
N GLU A 204 -7.86 -4.52 19.39
CA GLU A 204 -9.20 -4.91 19.84
C GLU A 204 -9.17 -6.21 20.64
N MET A 205 -8.49 -7.25 20.14
CA MET A 205 -8.32 -8.52 20.84
C MET A 205 -7.65 -8.35 22.22
N ARG A 206 -6.73 -7.39 22.34
CA ARG A 206 -6.01 -7.07 23.57
C ARG A 206 -6.74 -6.05 24.47
N GLY A 207 -7.93 -5.59 24.06
CA GLY A 207 -8.77 -4.68 24.86
C GLY A 207 -8.33 -3.22 24.86
N PHE A 208 -7.46 -2.79 23.94
CA PHE A 208 -7.02 -1.40 23.83
C PHE A 208 -8.06 -0.49 23.17
N LEU A 209 -8.95 -1.04 22.35
CA LEU A 209 -10.02 -0.31 21.68
C LEU A 209 -11.17 -1.25 21.30
N ASN A 210 -12.38 -0.71 21.15
CA ASN A 210 -13.51 -1.42 20.57
C ASN A 210 -13.78 -0.83 19.18
N LEU A 211 -13.73 -1.66 18.14
CA LEU A 211 -13.87 -1.18 16.76
C LEU A 211 -15.26 -0.63 16.44
N SER A 212 -16.27 -0.94 17.24
CA SER A 212 -17.62 -0.40 17.09
C SER A 212 -17.78 1.00 17.68
N ASP A 213 -16.83 1.46 18.51
CA ASP A 213 -16.89 2.78 19.11
C ASP A 213 -16.52 3.87 18.08
N PRO A 214 -16.96 5.12 18.31
CA PRO A 214 -16.49 6.28 17.56
C PRO A 214 -14.96 6.40 17.57
N ALA A 215 -14.39 6.69 16.39
CA ALA A 215 -12.99 7.09 16.25
C ALA A 215 -12.79 8.43 16.97
N SER A 216 -12.14 8.38 18.13
CA SER A 216 -12.08 9.50 19.06
C SER A 216 -10.95 10.48 18.71
N PHE A 217 -11.13 11.25 17.63
CA PHE A 217 -10.24 12.36 17.32
C PHE A 217 -10.76 13.68 17.92
N PRO A 218 -9.93 14.45 18.65
CA PRO A 218 -10.35 15.72 19.24
C PRO A 218 -10.99 16.70 18.24
N GLN A 219 -10.48 16.73 17.00
CA GLN A 219 -10.93 17.59 15.91
C GLN A 219 -12.34 17.27 15.41
N TRP A 220 -12.86 16.08 15.69
CA TRP A 220 -14.20 15.65 15.30
C TRP A 220 -15.23 15.81 16.42
N SER A 221 -14.78 16.03 17.66
CA SER A 221 -15.61 16.02 18.87
C SER A 221 -16.79 17.00 18.87
N THR A 222 -16.76 18.02 18.02
CA THR A 222 -17.77 19.09 17.96
C THR A 222 -18.60 19.10 16.68
N ASP A 223 -18.37 18.17 15.74
CA ASP A 223 -19.13 18.09 14.50
C ASP A 223 -19.60 16.67 14.16
N ALA A 224 -20.31 16.53 13.04
CA ALA A 224 -20.92 15.26 12.61
C ALA A 224 -19.92 14.11 12.39
N ARG A 225 -18.61 14.40 12.26
CA ARG A 225 -17.57 13.36 12.18
C ARG A 225 -17.38 12.62 13.51
N SER A 226 -17.85 13.17 14.63
CA SER A 226 -17.86 12.49 15.94
C SER A 226 -18.62 11.16 15.93
N SER A 227 -19.50 10.91 14.96
CA SER A 227 -20.22 9.63 14.84
C SER A 227 -19.50 8.59 13.96
N ILE A 228 -18.36 8.93 13.35
CA ILE A 228 -17.59 7.98 12.54
C ILE A 228 -17.01 6.92 13.47
N THR A 229 -17.41 5.66 13.32
CA THR A 229 -16.84 4.53 14.08
C THR A 229 -15.54 4.04 13.46
N THR A 230 -14.69 3.36 14.24
CA THR A 230 -13.52 2.70 13.67
C THR A 230 -13.91 1.63 12.64
N THR A 231 -15.06 0.97 12.82
CA THR A 231 -15.62 0.05 11.84
C THR A 231 -15.95 0.77 10.52
N ALA A 232 -16.52 1.97 10.56
CA ALA A 232 -16.79 2.75 9.34
C ALA A 232 -15.50 3.11 8.59
N LEU A 233 -14.42 3.45 9.32
CA LEU A 233 -13.08 3.63 8.71
C LEU A 233 -12.56 2.32 8.09
N LEU A 234 -12.66 1.20 8.83
CA LEU A 234 -12.21 -0.12 8.35
C LEU A 234 -12.95 -0.57 7.09
N THR A 235 -14.24 -0.29 6.97
CA THR A 235 -15.05 -0.61 5.79
C THR A 235 -15.02 0.47 4.71
N MET A 236 -14.29 1.56 4.92
CA MET A 236 -14.25 2.73 4.03
C MET A 236 -15.64 3.30 3.74
N THR A 237 -16.48 3.35 4.77
CA THR A 237 -17.81 3.94 4.76
C THR A 237 -17.90 5.16 5.68
N ASP A 238 -16.76 5.73 6.07
CA ASP A 238 -16.66 6.87 7.00
C ASP A 238 -17.32 8.17 6.49
N GLY A 239 -17.55 8.29 5.18
CA GLY A 239 -18.24 9.42 4.59
C GLY A 239 -17.38 10.67 4.38
N LEU A 240 -16.07 10.62 4.64
CA LEU A 240 -15.15 11.73 4.38
C LEU A 240 -15.03 12.00 2.87
N ASN A 241 -14.95 13.28 2.52
CA ASN A 241 -14.69 13.75 1.17
C ASN A 241 -13.20 13.61 0.87
N PHE A 242 -12.82 12.53 0.21
CA PHE A 242 -11.44 12.24 -0.16
C PHE A 242 -11.38 11.72 -1.61
N SER A 243 -10.62 12.41 -2.46
CA SER A 243 -10.36 12.05 -3.85
C SER A 243 -9.21 11.03 -3.97
N GLU A 244 -9.47 9.94 -4.67
CA GLU A 244 -8.51 8.87 -5.05
C GLU A 244 -8.26 8.85 -6.57
N ASP A 245 -8.45 9.97 -7.28
CA ASP A 245 -8.28 10.02 -8.73
C ASP A 245 -6.79 10.02 -9.18
N TYR A 246 -5.87 10.27 -8.24
CA TYR A 246 -4.41 10.30 -8.43
C TYR A 246 -3.89 11.33 -9.44
N ASP A 247 -4.69 12.35 -9.78
CA ASP A 247 -4.20 13.50 -10.51
C ASP A 247 -3.40 14.44 -9.57
N PRO A 248 -2.41 15.17 -10.08
CA PRO A 248 -1.71 16.17 -9.28
C PRO A 248 -2.68 17.24 -8.76
N GLY A 249 -2.77 17.32 -7.43
CA GLY A 249 -3.70 18.22 -6.73
C GLY A 249 -4.86 17.50 -6.06
N ASP A 250 -5.11 16.23 -6.38
CA ASP A 250 -6.04 15.39 -5.63
C ASP A 250 -5.54 15.08 -4.22
N ASP A 251 -6.48 14.70 -3.35
CA ASP A 251 -6.19 14.39 -1.96
C ASP A 251 -5.12 13.30 -1.83
N ALA A 252 -5.21 12.20 -2.60
CA ALA A 252 -4.24 11.11 -2.54
C ALA A 252 -2.80 11.55 -2.88
N THR A 253 -2.60 12.31 -3.97
CA THR A 253 -1.25 12.73 -4.40
C THR A 253 -0.70 13.84 -3.52
N ALA A 254 -1.53 14.81 -3.14
CA ALA A 254 -1.14 15.86 -2.21
C ALA A 254 -0.75 15.28 -0.85
N MET A 255 -1.58 14.39 -0.29
CA MET A 255 -1.32 13.73 0.98
C MET A 255 -0.02 12.92 0.97
N LEU A 256 0.16 12.02 -0.01
CA LEU A 256 1.28 11.07 -0.03
C LEU A 256 2.63 11.73 -0.28
N PHE A 257 2.68 12.78 -1.10
CA PHE A 257 3.95 13.31 -1.61
C PHE A 257 4.28 14.73 -1.14
N THR A 258 3.30 15.45 -0.56
CA THR A 258 3.49 16.84 -0.15
C THR A 258 3.11 17.15 1.29
N SER A 259 2.42 16.23 1.98
CA SER A 259 2.09 16.40 3.40
C SER A 259 3.17 15.77 4.29
N PRO A 260 3.59 16.45 5.38
CA PRO A 260 4.46 15.86 6.40
C PRO A 260 3.74 14.83 7.28
N SER A 261 2.41 14.96 7.41
CA SER A 261 1.53 14.04 8.13
C SER A 261 0.36 13.67 7.22
N SER A 262 0.32 12.43 6.76
CA SER A 262 -0.77 11.98 5.89
C SER A 262 -2.08 11.83 6.67
N SER A 263 -1.98 11.48 7.96
CA SER A 263 -3.16 11.37 8.82
C SER A 263 -3.79 12.74 9.15
N ASP A 264 -3.00 13.81 9.38
CA ASP A 264 -3.55 15.16 9.59
C ASP A 264 -4.26 15.70 8.34
N TYR A 265 -3.73 15.39 7.15
CA TYR A 265 -4.35 15.77 5.88
C TYR A 265 -5.76 15.14 5.74
N ALA A 266 -5.85 13.83 6.02
CA ALA A 266 -7.10 13.09 5.99
C ALA A 266 -8.08 13.55 7.08
N LEU A 267 -7.58 13.84 8.28
CA LEU A 267 -8.38 14.26 9.43
C LEU A 267 -9.14 15.58 9.16
N ALA A 268 -8.54 16.44 8.34
CA ALA A 268 -9.11 17.72 7.95
C ALA A 268 -10.21 17.62 6.87
N ARG A 269 -10.45 16.44 6.27
CA ARG A 269 -11.48 16.30 5.24
C ARG A 269 -12.89 16.49 5.85
N PRO A 270 -13.79 17.22 5.18
CA PRO A 270 -15.18 17.33 5.59
C PRO A 270 -15.95 16.04 5.24
N LEU A 271 -17.16 15.88 5.77
CA LEU A 271 -18.08 14.84 5.30
C LEU A 271 -18.66 15.20 3.92
N ALA A 272 -18.74 14.21 3.04
CA ALA A 272 -19.53 14.24 1.80
C ALA A 272 -20.76 13.31 1.87
N ALA A 273 -20.80 12.39 2.84
CA ALA A 273 -21.92 11.48 3.07
C ALA A 273 -22.05 11.17 4.57
N ASN A 274 -23.19 10.61 4.97
CA ASN A 274 -23.35 10.13 6.34
C ASN A 274 -22.47 8.89 6.57
N PRO A 275 -21.80 8.77 7.74
CA PRO A 275 -21.02 7.59 8.06
C PRO A 275 -21.88 6.31 8.00
N GLY A 276 -21.33 5.25 7.41
CA GLY A 276 -21.96 3.95 7.23
C GLY A 276 -22.74 3.78 5.93
N THR A 277 -23.13 4.84 5.22
CA THR A 277 -24.09 4.73 4.12
C THR A 277 -23.46 4.51 2.74
N ARG A 278 -22.25 5.02 2.51
CA ARG A 278 -21.60 4.99 1.19
C ARG A 278 -20.15 4.51 1.30
N PHE A 279 -19.79 3.49 0.54
CA PHE A 279 -18.41 3.09 0.33
C PHE A 279 -17.67 4.14 -0.52
N ASN A 280 -16.53 4.61 -0.02
CA ASN A 280 -15.59 5.47 -0.72
C ASN A 280 -14.16 4.99 -0.44
N TYR A 281 -13.53 4.33 -1.41
CA TYR A 281 -12.17 3.87 -1.24
C TYR A 281 -11.24 5.06 -0.94
N SER A 282 -10.42 4.98 0.12
CA SER A 282 -9.59 6.12 0.56
C SER A 282 -8.29 5.69 1.25
N SER A 283 -7.16 6.18 0.73
CA SER A 283 -5.85 6.10 1.39
C SER A 283 -5.78 7.02 2.60
N GLY A 284 -6.51 8.13 2.61
CA GLY A 284 -6.64 8.99 3.78
C GLY A 284 -7.24 8.25 4.98
N THR A 285 -8.36 7.56 4.75
CA THR A 285 -9.01 6.71 5.77
C THR A 285 -8.06 5.66 6.34
N ALA A 286 -7.25 5.01 5.49
CA ALA A 286 -6.26 4.05 5.97
C ALA A 286 -5.16 4.70 6.85
N ASN A 287 -4.74 5.94 6.56
CA ASN A 287 -3.77 6.64 7.41
C ASN A 287 -4.40 7.16 8.72
N LEU A 288 -5.71 7.41 8.76
CA LEU A 288 -6.43 7.65 10.01
C LEU A 288 -6.45 6.40 10.91
N LEU A 289 -6.61 5.20 10.33
CA LEU A 289 -6.47 3.95 11.09
C LEU A 289 -5.06 3.80 11.69
N SER A 290 -3.99 4.14 10.95
CA SER A 290 -2.62 4.15 11.50
C SER A 290 -2.46 5.14 12.65
N ARG A 291 -3.13 6.29 12.56
CA ARG A 291 -3.15 7.28 13.63
C ARG A 291 -3.86 6.75 14.87
N LEU A 292 -5.02 6.11 14.72
CA LEU A 292 -5.73 5.47 15.85
C LEU A 292 -4.86 4.42 16.54
N TYR A 293 -4.18 3.58 15.78
CA TYR A 293 -3.23 2.61 16.33
C TYR A 293 -2.13 3.32 17.14
N THR A 294 -1.57 4.40 16.57
CA THR A 294 -0.52 5.20 17.23
C THR A 294 -0.99 5.88 18.51
N GLU A 295 -2.17 6.51 18.48
CA GLU A 295 -2.73 7.24 19.62
C GLU A 295 -3.19 6.30 20.74
N ALA A 296 -3.77 5.15 20.41
CA ALA A 296 -4.18 4.13 21.38
C ALA A 296 -3.00 3.58 22.21
N LEU A 297 -1.79 3.62 21.66
CA LEU A 297 -0.56 3.17 22.31
C LEU A 297 0.23 4.31 22.96
N GLY A 298 -0.23 5.56 22.83
CA GLY A 298 0.39 6.73 23.46
C GLY A 298 1.48 7.41 22.63
N GLY A 299 1.63 7.08 21.35
CA GLY A 299 2.47 7.83 20.41
C GLY A 299 3.40 6.99 19.52
N PRO A 300 4.15 7.65 18.61
CA PRO A 300 4.91 6.97 17.55
C PRO A 300 5.91 5.91 18.03
N GLN A 301 6.64 6.17 19.13
CA GLN A 301 7.61 5.20 19.65
C GLN A 301 6.91 3.92 20.15
N ALA A 302 5.85 4.08 20.96
CA ALA A 302 5.09 2.95 21.49
C ALA A 302 4.41 2.15 20.37
N ALA A 303 3.90 2.83 19.34
CA ALA A 303 3.35 2.21 18.14
C ALA A 303 4.38 1.37 17.39
N TYR A 304 5.59 1.89 17.22
CA TYR A 304 6.67 1.14 16.59
C TYR A 304 7.07 -0.09 17.42
N ASP A 305 7.24 0.07 18.73
CA ASP A 305 7.61 -1.03 19.62
C ASP A 305 6.54 -2.12 19.68
N ASP A 306 5.27 -1.74 19.73
CA ASP A 306 4.13 -2.67 19.66
C ASP A 306 4.10 -3.39 18.31
N PHE A 307 4.26 -2.67 17.18
CA PHE A 307 4.33 -3.30 15.86
C PHE A 307 5.45 -4.34 15.80
N ARG A 308 6.64 -4.04 16.35
CA ARG A 308 7.74 -5.01 16.41
C ARG A 308 7.37 -6.24 17.23
N GLN A 309 6.82 -6.04 18.43
CA GLN A 309 6.61 -7.11 19.41
C GLN A 309 5.37 -7.96 19.16
N GLN A 310 4.28 -7.35 18.68
CA GLN A 310 2.94 -7.93 18.65
C GLN A 310 2.49 -8.30 17.24
N ILE A 311 3.17 -7.76 16.22
CA ILE A 311 2.86 -8.00 14.82
C ILE A 311 4.06 -8.59 14.09
N PHE A 312 5.16 -7.86 13.97
CA PHE A 312 6.31 -8.24 13.15
C PHE A 312 6.94 -9.57 13.58
N ASN A 313 7.29 -9.69 14.87
CA ASN A 313 7.95 -10.89 15.39
C ASN A 313 6.98 -12.10 15.42
N PRO A 314 5.72 -11.99 15.90
CA PRO A 314 4.74 -13.07 15.82
C PRO A 314 4.43 -13.57 14.41
N MET A 315 4.34 -12.64 13.44
CA MET A 315 4.18 -12.98 12.02
C MET A 315 5.40 -13.76 11.48
N GLY A 316 6.57 -13.56 12.07
CA GLY A 316 7.83 -14.12 11.58
C GLY A 316 8.35 -13.37 10.36
N PHE A 317 8.11 -12.06 10.24
CA PHE A 317 8.62 -11.28 9.11
C PHE A 317 10.16 -11.27 9.04
N GLN A 318 10.72 -11.50 7.86
CA GLN A 318 12.17 -11.67 7.64
C GLN A 318 12.78 -10.58 6.76
N HIS A 319 12.02 -10.08 5.80
CA HIS A 319 12.46 -9.07 4.84
C HIS A 319 11.34 -8.07 4.65
N ALA A 320 11.03 -7.31 5.70
CA ALA A 320 9.95 -6.34 5.69
C ALA A 320 10.32 -5.03 6.39
N VAL A 321 9.80 -3.93 5.87
CA VAL A 321 9.92 -2.58 6.43
C VAL A 321 8.56 -1.90 6.28
N PHE A 322 8.05 -1.35 7.39
CA PHE A 322 6.87 -0.50 7.38
C PHE A 322 7.29 0.94 7.59
N GLU A 323 7.24 1.74 6.53
CA GLU A 323 7.68 3.12 6.59
C GLU A 323 6.66 4.00 7.30
N THR A 324 7.16 5.07 7.90
CA THR A 324 6.37 6.15 8.51
C THR A 324 6.41 7.41 7.65
N ASP A 325 5.47 8.33 7.85
CA ASP A 325 5.66 9.71 7.41
C ASP A 325 6.59 10.48 8.37
N ALA A 326 6.75 11.78 8.13
CA ALA A 326 7.62 12.63 8.94
C ALA A 326 7.11 12.81 10.38
N SER A 327 5.81 12.62 10.62
CA SER A 327 5.22 12.63 11.97
C SER A 327 5.53 11.36 12.79
N GLY A 328 6.08 10.32 12.14
CA GLY A 328 6.40 9.04 12.76
C GLY A 328 5.22 8.05 12.78
N VAL A 329 4.09 8.39 12.16
CA VAL A 329 2.94 7.48 12.00
C VAL A 329 3.18 6.57 10.79
N PHE A 330 2.87 5.28 10.93
CA PHE A 330 2.97 4.31 9.82
C PHE A 330 2.11 4.73 8.62
N MET A 331 2.69 4.64 7.42
CA MET A 331 2.02 4.93 6.16
C MET A 331 1.15 3.75 5.71
N GLY A 332 0.11 3.49 6.51
CA GLY A 332 -0.77 2.32 6.41
C GLY A 332 -1.61 2.27 5.15
N SER A 333 -1.65 3.34 4.38
CA SER A 333 -2.23 3.33 3.05
C SER A 333 -1.35 2.66 1.99
N SER A 334 -0.02 2.64 2.14
CA SER A 334 0.88 2.45 0.99
C SER A 334 2.24 1.78 1.26
N TYR A 335 2.97 2.13 2.33
CA TYR A 335 4.42 1.93 2.36
C TYR A 335 4.87 0.79 3.28
N PHE A 336 4.24 -0.37 3.11
CA PHE A 336 4.80 -1.64 3.58
C PHE A 336 5.57 -2.29 2.42
N TYR A 337 6.87 -2.50 2.64
CA TYR A 337 7.77 -3.18 1.72
C TYR A 337 8.06 -4.54 2.32
N ALA A 338 7.82 -5.62 1.58
CA ALA A 338 8.04 -6.96 2.10
C ALA A 338 8.37 -7.96 0.99
N SER A 339 9.09 -9.03 1.32
CA SER A 339 9.26 -10.15 0.41
C SER A 339 7.93 -10.82 0.08
N ALA A 340 7.87 -11.56 -1.04
CA ALA A 340 6.69 -12.35 -1.38
C ALA A 340 6.32 -13.33 -0.26
N ARG A 341 7.33 -13.93 0.40
CA ARG A 341 7.16 -14.83 1.54
C ARG A 341 6.59 -14.11 2.77
N ASP A 342 6.93 -12.85 2.98
CA ASP A 342 6.39 -12.04 4.09
C ASP A 342 4.96 -11.58 3.79
N TRP A 343 4.67 -11.16 2.56
CA TRP A 343 3.29 -10.90 2.13
C TRP A 343 2.40 -12.14 2.25
N ALA A 344 2.93 -13.32 1.93
CA ALA A 344 2.22 -14.58 2.07
C ALA A 344 1.82 -14.90 3.51
N ARG A 345 2.61 -14.47 4.51
CA ARG A 345 2.26 -14.64 5.94
C ARG A 345 0.99 -13.88 6.30
N ILE A 346 0.77 -12.70 5.73
CA ILE A 346 -0.46 -11.92 5.96
C ILE A 346 -1.68 -12.70 5.46
N GLY A 347 -1.58 -13.27 4.24
CA GLY A 347 -2.63 -14.15 3.72
C GLY A 347 -2.81 -15.41 4.56
N GLN A 348 -1.72 -16.05 4.99
CA GLN A 348 -1.75 -17.29 5.78
C GLN A 348 -2.36 -17.09 7.18
N LEU A 349 -2.07 -15.95 7.83
CA LEU A 349 -2.71 -15.57 9.10
C LEU A 349 -4.23 -15.53 8.94
N MET A 350 -4.71 -14.86 7.90
CA MET A 350 -6.14 -14.73 7.62
C MET A 350 -6.77 -16.07 7.26
N LEU A 351 -6.09 -16.88 6.44
CA LEU A 351 -6.51 -18.23 6.09
C LEU A 351 -6.68 -19.12 7.32
N ASN A 352 -5.81 -18.96 8.32
CA ASN A 352 -5.81 -19.71 9.57
C ASN A 352 -6.71 -19.11 10.67
N GLY A 353 -7.65 -18.22 10.34
CA GLY A 353 -8.56 -17.63 11.33
C GLY A 353 -7.84 -16.80 12.40
N GLY A 354 -6.74 -16.15 12.03
CA GLY A 354 -6.00 -15.22 12.89
C GLY A 354 -4.85 -15.85 13.68
N VAL A 355 -4.42 -17.06 13.33
CA VAL A 355 -3.31 -17.77 13.98
C VAL A 355 -2.16 -18.02 13.01
N ILE A 356 -0.94 -17.68 13.40
CA ILE A 356 0.29 -18.00 12.66
C ILE A 356 1.40 -18.32 13.66
N ASN A 357 2.30 -19.27 13.32
CA ASN A 357 3.40 -19.67 14.21
C ASN A 357 2.93 -20.08 15.63
N GLY A 358 1.74 -20.66 15.75
CA GLY A 358 1.13 -21.02 17.03
C GLY A 358 0.64 -19.82 17.87
N GLN A 359 0.73 -18.60 17.36
CA GLN A 359 0.31 -17.37 18.03
C GLN A 359 -0.94 -16.80 17.38
N ARG A 360 -1.90 -16.39 18.21
CA ARG A 360 -3.11 -15.68 17.77
C ARG A 360 -2.82 -14.18 17.74
N LEU A 361 -2.99 -13.56 16.58
CA LEU A 361 -2.83 -12.10 16.43
C LEU A 361 -4.19 -11.39 16.37
N VAL A 362 -5.21 -12.06 15.87
CA VAL A 362 -6.60 -11.59 15.83
C VAL A 362 -7.55 -12.74 16.13
N THR A 363 -8.75 -12.45 16.60
CA THR A 363 -9.74 -13.50 16.86
C THR A 363 -10.32 -14.03 15.55
N GLU A 364 -10.77 -15.28 15.55
CA GLU A 364 -11.48 -15.86 14.39
C GLU A 364 -12.73 -15.05 14.04
N SER A 365 -13.45 -14.56 15.07
CA SER A 365 -14.59 -13.67 14.88
C SER A 365 -14.21 -12.35 14.18
N TRP A 366 -13.02 -11.80 14.47
CA TRP A 366 -12.51 -10.63 13.77
C TRP A 366 -12.21 -10.93 12.31
N VAL A 367 -11.58 -12.09 12.00
CA VAL A 367 -11.35 -12.52 10.61
C VAL A 367 -12.67 -12.67 9.84
N SER A 368 -13.70 -13.24 10.48
CA SER A 368 -15.04 -13.36 9.89
C SER A 368 -15.65 -11.98 9.59
N ARG A 369 -15.52 -11.00 10.49
CA ARG A 369 -15.98 -9.62 10.24
C ARG A 369 -15.16 -8.93 9.15
N ALA A 370 -13.84 -9.10 9.19
CA ALA A 370 -12.91 -8.50 8.24
C ALA A 370 -13.15 -8.96 6.79
N THR A 371 -13.70 -10.16 6.61
CA THR A 371 -13.98 -10.78 5.30
C THR A 371 -15.47 -10.86 4.99
N SER A 372 -16.29 -10.08 5.70
CA SER A 372 -17.72 -9.93 5.44
C SER A 372 -18.00 -8.66 4.63
N PRO A 373 -18.98 -8.70 3.69
CA PRO A 373 -19.43 -7.53 2.97
C PRO A 373 -19.83 -6.39 3.90
N ASN A 374 -19.44 -5.15 3.54
CA ASN A 374 -19.95 -3.96 4.20
C ASN A 374 -21.44 -3.75 3.90
N GLN A 375 -22.05 -2.78 4.57
CA GLN A 375 -23.48 -2.50 4.51
C GLN A 375 -23.83 -1.25 3.69
N SER A 376 -22.89 -0.67 2.96
CA SER A 376 -23.14 0.52 2.15
C SER A 376 -24.11 0.26 0.99
N ASP A 377 -24.67 1.33 0.45
CA ASP A 377 -25.67 1.25 -0.61
C ASP A 377 -25.08 1.02 -2.02
N ASN A 378 -23.79 1.32 -2.22
CA ASN A 378 -23.19 1.40 -3.56
C ASN A 378 -22.18 0.30 -3.91
N ASP A 379 -21.32 -0.14 -2.97
CA ASP A 379 -20.41 -1.27 -3.19
C ASP A 379 -20.16 -2.01 -1.88
N LYS A 380 -20.74 -3.21 -1.77
CA LYS A 380 -20.67 -4.06 -0.57
C LYS A 380 -19.47 -5.00 -0.59
N ALA A 381 -18.76 -5.13 -1.71
CA ALA A 381 -17.69 -6.10 -1.90
C ALA A 381 -16.33 -5.65 -1.30
N TYR A 382 -16.38 -5.17 -0.06
CA TYR A 382 -15.24 -4.71 0.74
C TYR A 382 -15.52 -4.96 2.23
N GLY A 383 -14.53 -5.46 2.97
CA GLY A 383 -14.58 -5.73 4.41
C GLY A 383 -13.65 -4.81 5.21
N TYR A 384 -12.94 -5.32 6.22
CA TYR A 384 -12.00 -4.52 7.02
C TYR A 384 -10.67 -4.33 6.28
N GLN A 385 -10.63 -3.39 5.34
CA GLN A 385 -9.50 -3.13 4.46
C GLN A 385 -9.13 -4.32 3.54
N TRP A 386 -10.10 -5.18 3.23
CA TRP A 386 -9.97 -6.34 2.34
C TRP A 386 -11.00 -6.25 1.22
N TRP A 387 -10.57 -6.47 -0.02
CA TRP A 387 -11.48 -6.64 -1.14
C TRP A 387 -12.10 -8.02 -1.10
N LEU A 388 -13.37 -8.12 -1.50
CA LEU A 388 -14.11 -9.38 -1.49
C LEU A 388 -14.51 -9.78 -2.91
N ASN A 389 -14.54 -11.08 -3.18
CA ASN A 389 -15.11 -11.60 -4.41
C ASN A 389 -16.65 -11.55 -4.41
N ARG A 390 -17.25 -11.54 -3.21
CA ARG A 390 -18.71 -11.50 -2.95
C ARG A 390 -19.16 -10.17 -2.34
N GLY A 391 -20.47 -9.95 -2.30
CA GLY A 391 -21.10 -8.82 -1.61
C GLY A 391 -22.06 -8.05 -2.50
N ASN A 392 -21.70 -7.90 -3.78
CA ASN A 392 -22.55 -7.31 -4.81
C ASN A 392 -23.37 -8.39 -5.52
N GLU A 393 -24.23 -7.97 -6.47
CA GLU A 393 -25.09 -8.88 -7.26
C GLU A 393 -24.29 -9.95 -8.03
N LYS A 394 -23.11 -9.58 -8.52
CA LYS A 394 -22.21 -10.48 -9.25
C LYS A 394 -20.88 -10.62 -8.50
N LEU A 395 -20.25 -11.79 -8.66
CA LEU A 395 -18.88 -11.97 -8.19
C LEU A 395 -17.93 -11.06 -8.98
N ARG A 396 -16.93 -10.52 -8.27
CA ARG A 396 -15.89 -9.68 -8.87
C ARG A 396 -15.03 -10.46 -9.88
N PHE A 397 -14.75 -11.71 -9.55
CA PHE A 397 -14.06 -12.71 -10.35
C PHE A 397 -14.95 -13.94 -10.47
N GLN A 398 -15.73 -14.02 -11.55
CA GLN A 398 -16.75 -15.06 -11.72
C GLN A 398 -16.21 -16.49 -11.77
N ALA A 399 -15.00 -16.68 -12.30
CA ALA A 399 -14.36 -18.00 -12.40
C ALA A 399 -13.50 -18.37 -11.18
N LEU A 400 -13.50 -17.54 -10.13
CA LEU A 400 -12.77 -17.81 -8.89
C LEU A 400 -13.74 -18.07 -7.73
N PRO A 401 -13.31 -18.81 -6.68
CA PRO A 401 -14.17 -19.16 -5.54
C PRO A 401 -14.88 -17.96 -4.90
N LYS A 402 -16.13 -18.15 -4.47
CA LYS A 402 -16.97 -17.09 -3.89
C LYS A 402 -16.40 -16.52 -2.57
N ASP A 403 -15.71 -17.35 -1.82
CA ASP A 403 -15.10 -17.03 -0.52
C ASP A 403 -13.72 -16.37 -0.63
N LEU A 404 -13.22 -16.17 -1.85
CA LEU A 404 -12.01 -15.38 -2.11
C LEU A 404 -12.13 -13.97 -1.51
N PHE A 405 -11.12 -13.58 -0.75
CA PHE A 405 -10.84 -12.20 -0.36
C PHE A 405 -9.37 -11.88 -0.60
N TYR A 406 -9.04 -10.60 -0.78
CA TYR A 406 -7.70 -10.21 -1.21
C TYR A 406 -7.31 -8.79 -0.84
N ALA A 407 -6.01 -8.59 -0.70
CA ALA A 407 -5.37 -7.28 -0.63
C ALA A 407 -4.89 -6.90 -2.04
N ASN A 408 -5.12 -5.65 -2.43
CA ASN A 408 -4.75 -5.15 -3.76
C ASN A 408 -3.98 -3.83 -3.64
N GLY A 409 -2.85 -3.76 -4.32
CA GLY A 409 -1.96 -2.61 -4.38
C GLY A 409 -1.94 -1.99 -5.78
N ASN A 410 -1.62 -0.69 -5.84
CA ASN A 410 -1.35 -0.02 -7.11
C ASN A 410 -0.26 -0.79 -7.89
N ARG A 411 -0.33 -0.76 -9.22
CA ARG A 411 0.50 -1.58 -10.11
C ARG A 411 0.30 -3.09 -9.97
N GLN A 412 -0.91 -3.49 -9.52
CA GLN A 412 -1.40 -4.87 -9.43
C GLN A 412 -0.60 -5.74 -8.45
N GLN A 413 -0.26 -5.21 -7.27
CA GLN A 413 0.23 -6.04 -6.17
C GLN A 413 -0.94 -6.83 -5.57
N LEU A 414 -0.79 -8.12 -5.30
CA LEU A 414 -1.88 -8.97 -4.85
C LEU A 414 -1.42 -9.94 -3.76
N VAL A 415 -2.20 -10.03 -2.68
CA VAL A 415 -2.28 -11.21 -1.80
C VAL A 415 -3.72 -11.69 -1.88
N MET A 416 -3.95 -12.84 -2.51
CA MET A 416 -5.26 -13.44 -2.67
C MET A 416 -5.37 -14.70 -1.82
N VAL A 417 -6.41 -14.79 -1.00
CA VAL A 417 -6.65 -15.90 -0.08
C VAL A 417 -7.87 -16.68 -0.53
N PHE A 418 -7.73 -17.98 -0.69
CA PHE A 418 -8.76 -18.90 -1.18
C PHE A 418 -9.10 -19.92 -0.08
N PRO A 419 -10.02 -19.60 0.85
CA PRO A 419 -10.29 -20.46 2.01
C PRO A 419 -10.71 -21.89 1.63
N SER A 420 -11.65 -22.05 0.69
CA SER A 420 -12.12 -23.36 0.23
C SER A 420 -11.03 -24.20 -0.43
N GLN A 421 -9.97 -23.57 -0.91
CA GLN A 421 -8.82 -24.21 -1.56
C GLN A 421 -7.58 -24.24 -0.66
N LYS A 422 -7.67 -23.74 0.59
CA LYS A 422 -6.54 -23.63 1.53
C LYS A 422 -5.27 -23.04 0.91
N ALA A 423 -5.45 -22.05 0.03
CA ALA A 423 -4.38 -21.49 -0.77
C ALA A 423 -4.22 -19.98 -0.55
N VAL A 424 -2.98 -19.51 -0.65
CA VAL A 424 -2.63 -18.09 -0.74
C VAL A 424 -1.76 -17.90 -1.98
N ILE A 425 -2.14 -16.99 -2.86
CA ILE A 425 -1.32 -16.60 -4.01
C ILE A 425 -0.88 -15.15 -3.81
N VAL A 426 0.43 -14.93 -3.91
CA VAL A 426 1.04 -13.61 -3.86
C VAL A 426 1.61 -13.28 -5.23
N ARG A 427 1.31 -12.07 -5.72
CA ARG A 427 1.92 -11.51 -6.92
C ARG A 427 2.38 -10.09 -6.64
N LEU A 428 3.65 -9.82 -6.86
CA LEU A 428 4.23 -8.48 -6.75
C LEU A 428 4.80 -8.08 -8.11
N GLY A 429 4.56 -6.85 -8.56
CA GLY A 429 5.00 -6.42 -9.87
C GLY A 429 4.92 -4.92 -10.13
N TRP A 430 4.93 -4.51 -11.39
CA TRP A 430 4.87 -3.10 -11.78
C TRP A 430 3.98 -2.90 -13.03
N THR A 431 2.76 -3.43 -12.99
CA THR A 431 1.83 -3.42 -14.15
C THR A 431 1.13 -2.08 -14.29
N SER A 432 1.26 -1.38 -15.42
CA SER A 432 0.53 -0.12 -15.66
C SER A 432 -0.98 -0.30 -15.87
N GLY A 433 -1.40 -1.46 -16.37
CA GLY A 433 -2.79 -1.78 -16.66
C GLY A 433 -3.37 -2.92 -15.82
N ARG A 434 -4.24 -3.71 -16.45
CA ARG A 434 -4.91 -4.85 -15.81
C ARG A 434 -4.04 -6.10 -15.84
N TYR A 435 -3.91 -6.75 -14.69
CA TYR A 435 -3.34 -8.09 -14.61
C TYR A 435 -4.43 -9.16 -14.84
N PRO A 436 -4.17 -10.22 -15.63
CA PRO A 436 -5.15 -11.28 -15.92
C PRO A 436 -5.29 -12.26 -14.74
N VAL A 437 -5.74 -11.75 -13.59
CA VAL A 437 -5.91 -12.52 -12.34
C VAL A 437 -6.70 -13.79 -12.57
N THR A 438 -7.89 -13.68 -13.18
CA THR A 438 -8.79 -14.80 -13.40
C THR A 438 -8.10 -15.95 -14.14
N ASP A 439 -7.42 -15.65 -15.26
CA ASP A 439 -6.84 -16.67 -16.12
C ASP A 439 -5.60 -17.30 -15.46
N ASN A 440 -4.70 -16.49 -14.91
CA ASN A 440 -3.46 -16.99 -14.34
C ASN A 440 -3.71 -17.74 -13.03
N PHE A 441 -4.57 -17.22 -12.14
CA PHE A 441 -4.76 -17.82 -10.83
C PHE A 441 -5.71 -19.02 -10.89
N ALA A 442 -6.67 -19.06 -11.83
CA ALA A 442 -7.44 -20.28 -12.07
C ALA A 442 -6.56 -21.43 -12.55
N LYS A 443 -5.57 -21.17 -13.43
CA LYS A 443 -4.59 -22.20 -13.84
C LYS A 443 -3.82 -22.76 -12.65
N ILE A 444 -3.31 -21.89 -11.78
CA ILE A 444 -2.59 -22.30 -10.56
C ILE A 444 -3.49 -23.16 -9.66
N LEU A 445 -4.72 -22.71 -9.38
CA LEU A 445 -5.65 -23.42 -8.51
C LEU A 445 -6.12 -24.75 -9.08
N ASN A 446 -6.30 -24.86 -10.40
CA ASN A 446 -6.69 -26.11 -11.06
C ASN A 446 -5.55 -27.14 -11.11
N SER A 447 -4.34 -26.76 -10.71
CA SER A 447 -3.16 -27.63 -10.62
C SER A 447 -2.85 -28.08 -9.18
N LEU A 448 -3.65 -27.66 -8.20
CA LEU A 448 -3.65 -28.19 -6.83
C LEU A 448 -4.42 -29.52 -6.78
#